data_AF-A0A3S3RAY6-F1
#
_entry.id   AF-A0A3S3RAY6-F1
#
_cell.length_a   1.000
_cell.length_b   1.000
_cell.length_c   1.000
_cell.angle_alpha   90.00
_cell.angle_beta   90.00
_cell.angle_gamma   90.00
#
_symmetry.space_group_name_H-M   'P 1'
#
loop_
_entity.id
_entity.type
_entity.pdbx_description
1 polymer ?
#
loop_
_entity_poly.entity_id
_entity_poly.type
_entity_poly.pdbx_seq_one_letter_code
_entity_poly.pdbx_strand_id
1 'polypeptide(L)'
;CLVFLVKEPHCKGFDEPKQWTVGEWREDQGVALRDEMNKEWLRLVMRRKSFGHQANLSEAAQRMFFMASTDLDHFRRFIFESSFLDTYDVDQETVEKIKEDDVALMLFSFQYLANTLFGAEGMKLRQEKLKEKVEELKQRQGDSLRQVEEEYKQLKAERERLKQEEEEARKKG
;
A
#
# COMPACT_ATOMS: atom_id res chain seq x y z
N CYS A 1 -28.51 -15.05 5.00
CA CYS A 1 -28.51 -13.63 4.63
C CYS A 1 -29.87 -13.03 4.96
N LEU A 2 -29.89 -11.91 5.69
CA LEU A 2 -31.10 -11.10 5.86
C LEU A 2 -31.28 -10.29 4.56
N VAL A 3 -32.47 -10.30 3.97
CA VAL A 3 -32.80 -9.47 2.80
C VAL A 3 -33.92 -8.51 3.19
N PHE A 4 -33.80 -7.26 2.76
CA PHE A 4 -34.80 -6.22 2.97
C PHE A 4 -35.13 -5.58 1.64
N LEU A 5 -36.39 -5.18 1.49
CA LEU A 5 -36.89 -4.63 0.25
C LEU A 5 -36.72 -3.12 0.25
N VAL A 6 -35.94 -2.60 -0.70
CA VAL A 6 -35.72 -1.16 -0.89
C VAL A 6 -36.62 -0.68 -2.02
N LYS A 7 -37.54 0.24 -1.73
CA LYS A 7 -38.41 0.88 -2.74
C LYS A 7 -38.09 2.36 -2.79
N GLU A 8 -37.58 2.79 -3.93
CA GLU A 8 -37.27 4.19 -4.19
C GLU A 8 -38.14 4.69 -5.35
N PRO A 9 -38.68 5.93 -5.30
CA PRO A 9 -39.63 6.43 -6.32
C PRO A 9 -39.09 6.42 -7.76
N HIS A 10 -37.77 6.41 -7.93
CA HIS A 10 -37.11 6.40 -9.24
C HIS A 10 -36.87 4.98 -9.78
N CYS A 11 -37.03 3.94 -8.95
CA CYS A 11 -36.84 2.55 -9.34
C CYS A 11 -38.12 2.00 -9.98
N LYS A 12 -38.15 1.93 -11.32
CA LYS A 12 -39.29 1.42 -12.09
C LYS A 12 -39.35 -0.11 -12.21
N GLY A 13 -38.36 -0.83 -11.69
CA GLY A 13 -38.31 -2.30 -11.78
C GLY A 13 -39.47 -3.00 -11.05
N PHE A 14 -40.11 -2.34 -10.09
CA PHE A 14 -41.30 -2.87 -9.41
C PHE A 14 -42.59 -2.82 -10.24
N ASP A 15 -42.60 -2.04 -11.33
CA ASP A 15 -43.74 -1.91 -12.23
C ASP A 15 -43.71 -2.96 -13.37
N GLU A 16 -42.65 -3.77 -13.43
CA GLU A 16 -42.51 -4.82 -14.43
C GLU A 16 -43.47 -5.99 -14.16
N PRO A 17 -43.99 -6.65 -15.21
CA PRO A 17 -44.92 -7.77 -15.07
C PRO A 17 -44.27 -9.02 -14.45
N LYS A 18 -42.93 -9.08 -14.43
CA LYS A 18 -42.18 -10.22 -13.91
C LYS A 18 -42.07 -10.15 -12.40
N GLN A 19 -42.65 -11.14 -11.72
CA GLN A 19 -42.43 -11.34 -10.29
C GLN A 19 -41.18 -12.20 -10.08
N TRP A 20 -40.43 -11.86 -9.04
CA TRP A 20 -39.17 -12.51 -8.73
C TRP A 20 -39.20 -13.07 -7.31
N THR A 21 -38.73 -14.30 -7.14
CA THR A 21 -38.16 -14.70 -5.85
C THR A 21 -36.78 -14.09 -5.67
N VAL A 22 -36.33 -14.00 -4.42
CA VAL A 22 -34.99 -13.48 -4.10
C VAL A 22 -33.88 -14.32 -4.76
N GLY A 23 -34.08 -15.64 -4.87
CA GLY A 23 -33.13 -16.54 -5.52
C GLY A 23 -32.98 -16.24 -7.01
N GLU A 24 -34.11 -16.22 -7.72
CA GLU A 24 -34.14 -15.94 -9.16
C GLU A 24 -33.56 -14.57 -9.50
N TRP A 25 -33.88 -13.54 -8.71
CA TRP A 25 -33.32 -12.20 -8.91
C TRP A 25 -31.80 -12.20 -8.71
N ARG A 26 -31.28 -12.90 -7.69
CA ARG A 26 -29.83 -12.96 -7.44
C ARG A 26 -29.07 -13.68 -8.55
N GLU A 27 -29.65 -14.73 -9.10
CA GLU A 27 -29.08 -15.45 -10.25
C GLU A 27 -29.09 -14.58 -11.50
N ASP A 28 -30.24 -13.99 -11.83
CA ASP A 28 -30.39 -13.11 -12.99
C ASP A 28 -29.45 -11.90 -12.96
N GLN A 29 -29.30 -11.28 -11.80
CA GLN A 29 -28.41 -10.13 -11.61
C GLN A 29 -26.93 -10.53 -11.46
N GLY A 30 -26.58 -11.81 -11.56
CA GLY A 30 -25.21 -12.30 -11.45
C GLY A 30 -24.55 -12.02 -10.10
N VAL A 31 -25.36 -11.96 -9.03
CA VAL A 31 -24.88 -11.58 -7.69
C VAL A 31 -23.90 -12.62 -7.15
N ALA A 32 -24.13 -13.91 -7.43
CA ALA A 32 -23.26 -14.98 -6.96
C ALA A 32 -21.80 -14.82 -7.45
N LEU A 33 -21.61 -14.50 -8.73
CA LEU A 33 -20.28 -14.27 -9.29
C LEU A 33 -19.60 -13.04 -8.65
N ARG A 34 -20.35 -11.95 -8.49
CA ARG A 34 -19.83 -10.72 -7.87
C ARG A 34 -19.48 -10.93 -6.40
N ASP A 35 -20.30 -11.69 -5.67
CA ASP A 35 -20.05 -12.05 -4.27
C ASP A 35 -18.73 -12.84 -4.15
N GLU A 36 -18.49 -13.80 -5.04
CA GLU A 36 -17.24 -14.58 -5.03
C GLU A 36 -16.03 -13.71 -5.40
N MET A 37 -16.12 -12.89 -6.46
CA MET A 37 -15.04 -11.98 -6.87
C MET A 37 -14.71 -10.93 -5.80
N ASN A 38 -15.73 -10.41 -5.09
CA ASN A 38 -15.55 -9.37 -4.09
C ASN A 38 -15.20 -9.91 -2.69
N LYS A 39 -15.20 -11.23 -2.49
CA LYS A 39 -15.00 -11.84 -1.18
C LYS A 39 -13.69 -11.42 -0.53
N GLU A 40 -12.58 -11.47 -1.26
CA GLU A 40 -11.27 -11.09 -0.75
C GLU A 40 -11.14 -9.57 -0.59
N TRP A 41 -11.75 -8.80 -1.49
CA TRP A 41 -11.84 -7.35 -1.36
C TRP A 41 -12.58 -6.93 -0.08
N LEU A 42 -13.73 -7.54 0.21
CA LEU A 42 -14.50 -7.28 1.42
C LEU A 42 -13.71 -7.64 2.69
N ARG A 43 -12.97 -8.76 2.67
CA ARG A 43 -12.07 -9.13 3.77
C ARG A 43 -11.02 -8.05 4.00
N LEU A 44 -10.43 -7.49 2.94
CA LEU A 44 -9.46 -6.41 3.04
C LEU A 44 -10.06 -5.13 3.63
N VAL A 45 -11.23 -4.70 3.14
CA VAL A 45 -11.93 -3.51 3.64
C VAL A 45 -12.35 -3.68 5.11
N MET A 46 -12.79 -4.88 5.50
CA MET A 46 -13.14 -5.17 6.90
C MET A 46 -11.92 -5.12 7.82
N ARG A 47 -10.75 -5.61 7.39
CA ARG A 47 -9.50 -5.51 8.18
C ARG A 47 -9.22 -4.07 8.59
N ARG A 48 -9.34 -3.11 7.65
CA ARG A 48 -9.18 -1.68 7.96
C ARG A 48 -10.08 -1.21 9.08
N LYS A 49 -11.37 -1.60 9.07
CA LYS A 49 -12.33 -1.22 10.11
C LYS A 49 -11.94 -1.77 11.49
N SER A 50 -11.30 -2.95 11.53
CA SER A 50 -10.81 -3.56 12.77
C SER A 50 -9.59 -2.86 13.39
N PHE A 51 -8.79 -2.12 12.61
CA PHE A 51 -7.62 -1.36 13.12
C PHE A 51 -7.97 0.01 13.76
N GLY A 52 -9.25 0.39 13.82
CA GLY A 52 -9.73 1.57 14.55
C GLY A 52 -9.55 2.93 13.84
N HIS A 53 -10.05 4.01 14.46
CA HIS A 53 -10.05 5.39 13.94
C HIS A 53 -8.64 6.00 13.74
N GLN A 54 -7.58 5.33 14.19
CA GLN A 54 -6.19 5.82 14.12
C GLN A 54 -5.37 5.21 12.97
N ALA A 55 -5.94 4.31 12.17
CA ALA A 55 -5.26 3.70 11.03
C ALA A 55 -5.25 4.65 9.80
N ASN A 56 -4.61 5.80 9.94
CA ASN A 56 -4.30 6.65 8.79
C ASN A 56 -3.13 6.04 8.02
N LEU A 57 -3.40 5.61 6.79
CA LEU A 57 -2.35 5.18 5.88
C LEU A 57 -1.44 6.37 5.55
N SER A 58 -0.13 6.15 5.51
CA SER A 58 0.81 7.14 4.97
C SER A 58 0.44 7.48 3.52
N GLU A 59 0.85 8.65 3.02
CA GLU A 59 0.57 9.00 1.62
C GLU A 59 1.09 7.95 0.62
N ALA A 60 2.26 7.36 0.92
CA ALA A 60 2.81 6.28 0.11
C ALA A 60 1.88 5.06 0.09
N ALA A 61 1.37 4.66 1.26
CA ALA A 61 0.43 3.54 1.37
C ALA A 61 -0.92 3.85 0.70
N GLN A 62 -1.40 5.10 0.74
CA GLN A 62 -2.60 5.53 0.01
C GLN A 62 -2.38 5.43 -1.51
N ARG A 63 -1.26 5.93 -2.03
CA ARG A 63 -0.92 5.81 -3.45
C ARG A 63 -0.87 4.36 -3.91
N MET A 64 -0.25 3.48 -3.13
CA MET A 64 -0.24 2.03 -3.41
C MET A 64 -1.65 1.43 -3.41
N PHE A 65 -2.48 1.80 -2.42
CA PHE A 65 -3.87 1.34 -2.34
C PHE A 65 -4.68 1.75 -3.56
N PHE A 66 -4.62 3.03 -3.96
CA PHE A 66 -5.36 3.50 -5.13
C PHE A 66 -4.87 2.83 -6.41
N MET A 67 -3.55 2.78 -6.65
CA MET A 67 -2.99 2.10 -7.82
C MET A 67 -3.49 0.65 -7.94
N ALA A 68 -3.31 -0.16 -6.89
CA ALA A 68 -3.65 -1.59 -6.94
C ALA A 68 -5.16 -1.89 -6.94
N SER A 69 -6.02 -0.93 -6.55
CA SER A 69 -7.48 -1.13 -6.47
C SER A 69 -8.28 -0.50 -7.59
N THR A 70 -7.77 0.54 -8.26
CA THR A 70 -8.52 1.26 -9.30
C THR A 70 -7.86 1.25 -10.67
N ASP A 71 -6.56 0.95 -10.76
CA ASP A 71 -5.80 1.02 -12.00
C ASP A 71 -4.89 -0.20 -12.19
N LEU A 72 -5.50 -1.28 -12.71
CA LEU A 72 -4.81 -2.54 -12.93
C LEU A 72 -3.68 -2.42 -13.97
N ASP A 73 -3.78 -1.53 -14.95
CA ASP A 73 -2.73 -1.32 -15.94
C ASP A 73 -1.47 -0.72 -15.31
N HIS A 74 -1.62 0.29 -14.46
CA HIS A 74 -0.50 0.83 -13.70
C HIS A 74 0.05 -0.19 -12.71
N PHE A 75 -0.81 -0.98 -12.07
CA PHE A 75 -0.36 -2.04 -11.16
C PHE A 75 0.43 -3.14 -11.91
N ARG A 76 -0.01 -3.51 -13.11
CA ARG A 76 0.70 -4.42 -14.02
C ARG A 76 2.09 -3.88 -14.33
N ARG A 77 2.19 -2.63 -14.80
CA ARG A 77 3.50 -1.99 -15.05
C ARG A 77 4.35 -1.94 -13.80
N PHE A 78 3.78 -1.62 -12.65
CA PHE A 78 4.50 -1.64 -11.38
C PHE A 78 5.11 -3.02 -11.08
N ILE A 79 4.39 -4.12 -11.35
CA ILE A 79 4.93 -5.47 -11.13
C ILE A 79 6.10 -5.77 -12.08
N PHE A 80 5.94 -5.49 -13.38
CA PHE A 80 6.87 -5.96 -14.41
C PHE A 80 7.99 -4.98 -14.78
N GLU A 81 7.81 -3.69 -14.55
CA GLU A 81 8.75 -2.63 -14.94
C GLU A 81 9.49 -2.02 -13.74
N SER A 82 9.23 -2.49 -12.53
CA SER A 82 9.93 -2.07 -11.31
C SER A 82 10.69 -3.22 -10.65
N SER A 83 11.37 -2.94 -9.53
CA SER A 83 12.06 -3.95 -8.71
C SER A 83 11.12 -4.86 -7.91
N PHE A 84 9.83 -4.92 -8.24
CA PHE A 84 8.84 -5.73 -7.52
C PHE A 84 9.18 -7.21 -7.60
N LEU A 85 9.38 -7.73 -8.81
CA LEU A 85 9.79 -9.12 -9.07
C LEU A 85 11.27 -9.40 -8.74
N ASP A 86 12.01 -8.41 -8.24
CA ASP A 86 13.30 -8.62 -7.58
C ASP A 86 13.13 -8.73 -6.05
N THR A 87 12.11 -8.09 -5.49
CA THR A 87 11.86 -8.02 -4.05
C THR A 87 10.96 -9.16 -3.53
N TYR A 88 9.90 -9.48 -4.26
CA TYR A 88 8.89 -10.48 -3.85
C TYR A 88 9.09 -11.81 -4.56
N ASP A 89 9.19 -12.87 -3.77
CA ASP A 89 9.24 -14.24 -4.24
C ASP A 89 7.83 -14.66 -4.71
N VAL A 90 7.62 -14.58 -6.02
CA VAL A 90 6.40 -14.96 -6.72
C VAL A 90 6.77 -16.06 -7.70
N ASP A 91 6.03 -17.17 -7.69
CA ASP A 91 6.28 -18.30 -8.57
C ASP A 91 6.01 -17.95 -10.04
N GLN A 92 6.68 -18.66 -10.93
CA GLN A 92 6.64 -18.39 -12.37
C GLN A 92 5.23 -18.55 -12.96
N GLU A 93 4.44 -19.52 -12.47
CA GLU A 93 3.06 -19.73 -12.93
C GLU A 93 2.19 -18.52 -12.61
N THR A 94 2.28 -17.99 -11.39
CA THR A 94 1.60 -16.76 -10.99
C THR A 94 2.06 -15.57 -11.83
N VAL A 95 3.37 -15.41 -12.06
CA VAL A 95 3.92 -14.30 -12.87
C VAL A 95 3.37 -14.31 -14.30
N GLU A 96 3.35 -15.48 -14.94
CA GLU A 96 2.81 -15.63 -16.29
C GLU A 96 1.30 -15.36 -16.32
N LYS A 97 0.57 -15.86 -15.33
CA LYS A 97 -0.88 -15.69 -15.25
C LYS A 97 -1.27 -14.23 -15.05
N ILE A 98 -0.67 -13.54 -14.09
CA ILE A 98 -0.99 -12.13 -13.82
C ILE A 98 -0.52 -11.20 -14.93
N LYS A 99 0.28 -11.67 -15.91
CA LYS A 99 0.72 -10.90 -17.08
C LYS A 99 -0.36 -10.75 -18.14
N GLU A 100 -1.27 -11.71 -18.26
CA GLU A 100 -2.27 -11.74 -19.35
C GLU A 100 -3.72 -11.81 -18.85
N ASP A 101 -3.95 -12.19 -17.58
CA ASP A 101 -5.29 -12.30 -16.99
C ASP A 101 -5.54 -11.16 -15.98
N ASP A 102 -6.47 -10.26 -16.32
CA ASP A 102 -6.88 -9.14 -15.46
C ASP A 102 -7.57 -9.60 -14.16
N VAL A 103 -8.31 -10.71 -14.19
CA VAL A 103 -8.96 -11.25 -13.00
C VAL A 103 -7.90 -11.82 -12.06
N ALA A 104 -6.92 -12.55 -12.60
CA ALA A 104 -5.78 -13.03 -11.81
C ALA A 104 -4.98 -11.87 -11.21
N LEU A 105 -4.72 -10.82 -12.00
CA LEU A 105 -4.02 -9.63 -11.54
C LEU A 105 -4.79 -8.90 -10.44
N MET A 106 -6.10 -8.76 -10.58
CA MET A 106 -6.97 -8.17 -9.56
C MET A 106 -6.93 -8.96 -8.25
N LEU A 107 -7.06 -10.30 -8.32
CA LEU A 107 -6.98 -11.14 -7.13
C LEU A 107 -5.59 -11.07 -6.47
N PHE A 108 -4.53 -11.00 -7.27
CA PHE A 108 -3.17 -10.77 -6.79
C PHE A 108 -3.02 -9.41 -6.11
N SER A 109 -3.67 -8.36 -6.63
CA SER A 109 -3.64 -7.02 -6.03
C SER A 109 -4.24 -7.01 -4.62
N PHE A 110 -5.29 -7.79 -4.38
CA PHE A 110 -5.88 -7.94 -3.04
C PHE A 110 -4.92 -8.61 -2.06
N GLN A 111 -4.21 -9.65 -2.49
CA GLN A 111 -3.18 -10.31 -1.68
C GLN A 111 -2.00 -9.37 -1.40
N TYR A 112 -1.53 -8.65 -2.41
CA TYR A 112 -0.48 -7.65 -2.30
C TYR A 112 -0.82 -6.56 -1.28
N LEU A 113 -2.03 -6.01 -1.35
CA LEU A 113 -2.49 -4.98 -0.43
C LEU A 113 -2.70 -5.53 0.99
N ALA A 114 -3.21 -6.76 1.12
CA ALA A 114 -3.35 -7.41 2.42
C ALA A 114 -1.99 -7.59 3.12
N ASN A 115 -0.97 -8.02 2.38
CA ASN A 115 0.39 -8.18 2.89
C ASN A 115 1.04 -6.82 3.22
N THR A 116 1.01 -5.88 2.28
CA THR A 116 1.72 -4.60 2.40
C THR A 116 1.10 -3.65 3.42
N LEU A 117 -0.24 -3.60 3.52
CA LEU A 117 -0.93 -2.65 4.40
C LEU A 117 -1.25 -3.21 5.78
N PHE A 118 -1.46 -4.52 5.89
CA PHE A 118 -1.94 -5.15 7.13
C PHE A 118 -1.04 -6.27 7.63
N GLY A 119 0.11 -6.51 6.99
CA GLY A 119 1.04 -7.57 7.38
C GLY A 119 0.46 -8.97 7.25
N ALA A 120 -0.56 -9.16 6.40
CA ALA A 120 -1.14 -10.48 6.20
C ALA A 120 -0.10 -11.45 5.59
N GLU A 121 -0.10 -12.68 6.06
CA GLU A 121 0.64 -13.76 5.40
C GLU A 121 0.11 -13.97 3.98
N GLY A 122 1.00 -14.28 3.02
CA GLY A 122 0.59 -14.52 1.64
C GLY A 122 1.64 -14.18 0.58
N MET A 123 2.62 -13.32 0.91
CA MET A 123 3.76 -13.05 0.03
C MET A 123 5.08 -13.20 0.78
N LYS A 124 6.07 -13.81 0.11
CA LYS A 124 7.41 -13.97 0.65
C LYS A 124 8.33 -12.90 0.05
N LEU A 125 9.19 -12.34 0.89
CA LEU A 125 10.26 -11.46 0.44
C LEU A 125 11.51 -12.29 0.18
N ARG A 126 12.24 -11.98 -0.90
CA ARG A 126 13.57 -12.57 -1.13
C ARG A 126 14.53 -12.09 -0.05
N GLN A 127 15.03 -13.03 0.75
CA GLN A 127 15.87 -12.78 1.92
C GLN A 127 17.15 -12.01 1.58
N GLU A 128 17.71 -12.21 0.39
CA GLU A 128 18.92 -11.52 -0.08
C GLU A 128 18.67 -10.02 -0.25
N LYS A 129 17.57 -9.64 -0.89
CA LYS A 129 17.19 -8.22 -1.07
C LYS A 129 16.81 -7.55 0.25
N LEU A 130 16.24 -8.29 1.20
CA LEU A 130 15.99 -7.77 2.54
C LEU A 130 17.32 -7.40 3.24
N LYS A 131 18.33 -8.27 3.15
CA LYS A 131 19.66 -8.00 3.72
C LYS A 131 20.33 -6.80 3.06
N GLU A 132 20.32 -6.73 1.73
CA GLU A 132 20.85 -5.58 0.97
C GLU A 132 20.18 -4.28 1.40
N LYS A 133 18.84 -4.25 1.51
CA LYS A 133 18.10 -3.04 1.87
C LYS A 133 18.30 -2.64 3.33
N VAL A 134 18.42 -3.61 4.24
CA VAL A 134 18.78 -3.34 5.64
C VAL A 134 20.19 -2.77 5.75
N GLU A 135 21.13 -3.26 4.95
CA GLU A 135 22.49 -2.74 4.91
C GLU A 135 22.55 -1.33 4.32
N GLU A 136 21.85 -1.08 3.21
CA GLU A 136 21.71 0.26 2.61
C GLU A 136 21.09 1.25 3.61
N LEU A 137 20.04 0.85 4.34
CA LEU A 137 19.42 1.70 5.36
C LEU A 137 20.37 2.00 6.52
N LYS A 138 21.17 1.03 6.97
CA LYS A 138 22.19 1.24 8.00
C LYS A 138 23.29 2.18 7.53
N GLN A 139 23.75 2.01 6.29
CA GLN A 139 24.76 2.89 5.69
C GLN A 139 24.23 4.32 5.61
N ARG A 140 23.02 4.52 5.09
CA ARG A 140 22.38 5.84 4.99
C ARG A 140 22.18 6.49 6.36
N GLN A 141 21.75 5.73 7.37
CA GLN A 141 21.65 6.23 8.74
C GLN A 141 23.03 6.62 9.30
N GLY A 142 24.04 5.78 9.09
CA GLY A 142 25.41 6.04 9.51
C GLY A 142 26.06 7.24 8.82
N ASP A 143 25.76 7.49 7.54
CA ASP A 143 26.22 8.66 6.80
C ASP A 143 25.54 9.94 7.32
N SER A 144 24.23 9.89 7.56
CA SER A 144 23.48 11.02 8.11
C SER A 144 23.95 11.39 9.53
N LEU A 145 24.20 10.40 10.38
CA LEU A 145 24.78 10.60 11.72
C LEU A 145 26.17 11.24 11.65
N ARG A 146 27.02 10.81 10.70
CA ARG A 146 28.35 11.39 10.47
C ARG A 146 28.28 12.84 10.03
N GLN A 147 27.38 13.17 9.11
CA GLN A 147 27.18 14.55 8.65
C GLN A 147 26.75 15.48 9.79
N VAL A 148 25.79 15.04 10.62
CA VAL A 148 25.35 15.81 11.80
C VAL A 148 26.50 16.01 12.79
N GLU A 149 27.35 15.01 12.99
CA GLU A 149 28.51 15.11 13.88
C GLU A 149 29.56 16.10 13.34
N GLU A 150 29.83 16.08 12.03
CA GLU A 150 30.75 17.03 11.38
C GLU A 150 30.23 18.47 11.45
N GLU A 151 28.95 18.68 11.19
CA GLU A 151 28.29 19.99 11.29
C GLU A 151 28.37 20.52 12.74
N TYR A 152 28.10 19.67 13.73
CA TYR A 152 28.24 20.05 15.14
C TYR A 152 29.68 20.44 15.51
N LYS A 153 30.68 19.70 15.02
CA LYS A 153 32.10 20.03 15.23
C LYS A 153 32.48 21.37 14.60
N GLN A 154 31.98 21.65 13.39
CA GLN A 154 32.22 22.92 12.70
C GLN A 154 31.61 24.10 13.46
N LEU A 155 30.35 24.00 13.88
CA LEU A 155 29.66 25.03 14.66
C LEU A 155 30.37 25.30 16.00
N LYS A 156 30.88 24.24 16.65
CA LYS A 156 31.65 24.39 17.89
C LYS A 156 32.97 25.13 17.64
N ALA A 157 33.71 24.77 16.61
CA ALA A 157 34.99 25.41 16.26
C ALA A 157 34.79 26.88 15.85
N GLU A 158 33.75 27.19 15.09
CA GLU A 158 33.37 28.55 14.72
C GLU A 158 33.02 29.40 15.95
N ARG A 159 32.22 28.84 16.87
CA ARG A 159 31.89 29.51 18.14
C ARG A 159 33.13 29.77 19.00
N GLU A 160 34.10 28.86 19.02
CA GLU A 160 35.37 29.05 19.72
C GLU A 160 36.22 30.15 19.06
N ARG A 161 36.29 30.20 17.73
CA ARG A 161 36.95 31.28 16.98
C ARG A 161 36.33 32.64 17.26
N LEU A 162 35.01 32.77 17.17
CA LEU A 162 34.30 34.02 17.44
C LEU A 162 34.55 34.52 18.88
N LYS A 163 34.57 33.61 19.86
CA LYS A 163 34.92 33.96 21.24
C LYS A 163 36.36 34.46 21.39
N GLN A 164 37.31 33.83 20.69
CA GLN A 164 38.70 34.26 20.68
C GLN A 164 38.85 35.65 20.04
N GLU A 165 38.17 35.89 18.92
CA GLU A 165 38.13 37.19 18.24
C GLU A 165 37.51 38.28 19.13
N GLU A 166 36.42 37.97 19.86
CA GLU A 166 35.81 38.87 20.85
C GLU A 166 36.75 39.18 22.02
N GLU A 167 37.44 38.17 22.57
CA GLU A 167 38.41 38.37 23.66
C GLU A 167 39.62 39.19 23.22
N GLU A 168 40.11 38.98 22.00
CA GLU A 168 41.21 39.77 21.43
C GLU A 168 40.79 41.21 21.16
N ALA A 169 39.58 41.44 20.64
CA ALA A 169 39.02 42.77 20.45
C ALA A 169 38.88 43.51 21.79
N ARG A 170 38.42 42.82 22.85
CA ARG A 170 38.28 43.38 24.21
C ARG A 170 39.62 43.67 24.90
N LYS A 171 40.72 43.07 24.46
CA LYS A 171 42.08 43.35 24.96
C LYS A 171 42.79 44.50 24.22
N LYS A 172 42.30 44.87 23.03
CA LYS A 172 42.87 45.92 22.16
C LYS A 172 42.17 47.28 22.29
N GLY A 173 40.99 47.34 22.89
CA GLY A 173 40.26 48.57 23.26
C GLY A 173 40.42 48.87 24.75
#